data_AF-A0A3G8JT81-F1
#
_entry.id   AF-A0A3G8JT81-F1
#
_cell.length_a   1.000
_cell.length_b   1.000
_cell.length_c   1.000
_cell.angle_alpha   90.00
_cell.angle_beta   90.00
_cell.angle_gamma   90.00
#
_symmetry.space_group_name_H-M   'P 1'
#
loop_
_entity.id
_entity.type
_entity.pdbx_description
1 polymer ?
#
loop_
_entity_poly.entity_id
_entity_poly.type
_entity_poly.pdbx_seq_one_letter_code
_entity_poly.pdbx_strand_id
1 'polypeptide(L)'
;MLIRNADVAGRGTVDIRCDAGLITAVGADVPPLVGEEDLDVSGARVMPGLHDHHIHLRSLAATADSVRAGPPAAQGIDELRGLLRDAAAAMPPGTWLRGFGYHESVAGPLSRDDLDTFVADRPLRIQHRSGALWMLNGAACRAIGLDDRDLPGVERDSAGLATGRLWRMDSWLRDLVPTTPPDLGRVSRLAAARGVTGFTDATPGMAQSSVDDLAEAVRAGVIMQRVHCMSTPDIRTPDAPRADTADRFTLGPTKILLDDDRLPTLPELTATIATAHRAGKPVAVHCVTRIQLIITMTALEEAGILPGDRIEHGAMVPEECFAWFRDHAVPIITQPNFPLERAEQYRTEVPDEERPDLWRLGTLRSAGVPVAAGTDAPFGDPDPWLAIHAAATCHSGRARNETVSPAVALELFHGFADDPTVSRTITPGAPADLVVVRATPDDIRDHPTAIEVAATIIGGVPVHLA
;
A
#
# COMPACT_ATOMS: atom_id res chain seq x y z
N MET A 1 -10.17 22.41 -18.00
CA MET A 1 -10.46 21.36 -18.99
C MET A 1 -11.95 21.05 -18.97
N LEU A 2 -12.52 20.70 -20.11
CA LEU A 2 -13.87 20.18 -20.26
C LEU A 2 -13.79 18.70 -20.65
N ILE A 3 -14.44 17.84 -19.88
CA ILE A 3 -14.61 16.41 -20.18
C ILE A 3 -16.04 16.25 -20.72
N ARG A 4 -16.19 15.87 -21.98
CA ARG A 4 -17.51 15.74 -22.63
C ARG A 4 -17.98 14.31 -22.74
N ASN A 5 -19.30 14.13 -22.75
CA ASN A 5 -19.96 12.83 -22.94
C ASN A 5 -19.54 11.77 -21.89
N ALA A 6 -19.37 12.17 -20.63
CA ALA A 6 -19.02 11.29 -19.52
C ALA A 6 -20.24 10.54 -18.99
N ASP A 7 -20.20 9.21 -18.92
CA ASP A 7 -21.19 8.44 -18.14
C ASP A 7 -20.83 8.51 -16.64
N VAL A 8 -21.64 9.20 -15.86
CA VAL A 8 -21.48 9.32 -14.40
C VAL A 8 -22.59 8.56 -13.70
N ALA A 9 -22.21 7.65 -12.79
CA ALA A 9 -23.14 6.81 -12.05
C ALA A 9 -24.27 7.62 -11.40
N GLY A 10 -25.53 7.26 -11.69
CA GLY A 10 -26.72 7.94 -11.17
C GLY A 10 -27.05 9.30 -11.83
N ARG A 11 -26.23 9.77 -12.78
CA ARG A 11 -26.44 11.05 -13.49
C ARG A 11 -26.61 10.91 -15.01
N GLY A 12 -26.27 9.74 -15.57
CA GLY A 12 -26.29 9.51 -17.01
C GLY A 12 -25.14 10.24 -17.70
N THR A 13 -25.29 10.53 -18.99
CA THR A 13 -24.28 11.24 -19.78
C THR A 13 -24.28 12.73 -19.45
N VAL A 14 -23.12 13.25 -19.02
CA VAL A 14 -22.89 14.65 -18.66
C VAL A 14 -21.54 15.13 -19.17
N ASP A 15 -21.36 16.45 -19.19
CA ASP A 15 -20.09 17.12 -19.30
C ASP A 15 -19.61 17.58 -17.93
N ILE A 16 -18.29 17.57 -17.71
CA ILE A 16 -17.63 17.94 -16.46
C ILE A 16 -16.57 19.00 -16.77
N ARG A 17 -16.71 20.20 -16.21
CA ARG A 17 -15.66 21.22 -16.25
C ARG A 17 -14.79 21.14 -15.01
N CYS A 18 -13.49 21.13 -15.22
CA CYS A 18 -12.48 21.22 -14.17
C CYS A 18 -11.64 22.49 -14.36
N ASP A 19 -11.45 23.25 -13.30
CA ASP A 19 -10.61 24.45 -13.26
C ASP A 19 -9.95 24.61 -11.88
N ALA A 20 -8.70 25.10 -11.87
CA ALA A 20 -7.91 25.31 -10.66
C ALA A 20 -7.94 24.14 -9.65
N GLY A 21 -7.84 22.90 -10.12
CA GLY A 21 -7.83 21.71 -9.28
C GLY A 21 -9.21 21.16 -8.87
N LEU A 22 -10.29 21.86 -9.21
CA LEU A 22 -11.65 21.55 -8.76
C LEU A 22 -12.60 21.31 -9.92
N ILE A 23 -13.66 20.56 -9.68
CA ILE A 23 -14.82 20.49 -10.56
C ILE A 23 -15.62 21.78 -10.39
N THR A 24 -15.89 22.50 -11.47
CA THR A 24 -16.65 23.78 -11.40
C THR A 24 -18.04 23.67 -12.01
N ALA A 25 -18.28 22.70 -12.90
CA ALA A 25 -19.60 22.47 -13.47
C ALA A 25 -19.80 20.99 -13.84
N VAL A 26 -21.03 20.51 -13.70
CA VAL A 26 -21.50 19.20 -14.16
C VAL A 26 -22.89 19.39 -14.78
N GLY A 27 -23.08 19.00 -16.04
CA GLY A 27 -24.36 19.20 -16.73
C GLY A 27 -24.41 18.60 -18.13
N ALA A 28 -25.57 18.52 -18.75
CA ALA A 28 -25.75 17.83 -20.04
C ALA A 28 -25.21 18.57 -21.28
N ASP A 29 -24.94 19.87 -21.16
CA ASP A 29 -24.46 20.72 -22.25
C ASP A 29 -23.64 21.87 -21.64
N VAL A 30 -22.41 21.56 -21.23
CA VAL A 30 -21.51 22.57 -20.64
C VAL A 30 -20.72 23.21 -21.79
N PRO A 31 -21.00 24.48 -22.15
CA PRO A 31 -20.43 25.08 -23.37
C PRO A 31 -18.92 25.26 -23.23
N PRO A 32 -18.10 24.86 -24.21
CA PRO A 32 -16.65 24.96 -24.13
C PRO A 32 -16.17 26.42 -24.05
N LEU A 33 -15.10 26.67 -23.28
CA LEU A 33 -14.44 27.97 -23.23
C LEU A 33 -13.33 28.06 -24.28
N VAL A 34 -13.03 29.29 -24.73
CA VAL A 34 -11.95 29.52 -25.71
C VAL A 34 -10.60 29.14 -25.10
N GLY A 35 -9.89 28.21 -25.74
CA GLY A 35 -8.58 27.73 -25.29
C GLY A 35 -8.63 26.73 -24.13
N GLU A 36 -9.82 26.28 -23.73
CA GLU A 36 -9.99 25.18 -22.78
C GLU A 36 -9.62 23.84 -23.43
N GLU A 37 -8.84 23.03 -22.72
CA GLU A 37 -8.60 21.65 -23.11
C GLU A 37 -9.92 20.87 -23.12
N ASP A 38 -10.22 20.18 -24.22
CA ASP A 38 -11.48 19.49 -24.46
C ASP A 38 -11.22 17.99 -24.69
N LEU A 39 -11.73 17.16 -23.78
CA LEU A 39 -11.62 15.70 -23.79
C LEU A 39 -12.99 15.06 -23.94
N ASP A 40 -13.32 14.61 -25.16
CA ASP A 40 -14.52 13.82 -25.40
C ASP A 40 -14.27 12.34 -25.03
N VAL A 41 -14.91 11.86 -23.98
CA VAL A 41 -14.75 10.48 -23.51
C VAL A 41 -15.70 9.49 -24.17
N SER A 42 -16.55 9.97 -25.11
CA SER A 42 -17.40 9.14 -25.97
C SER A 42 -18.26 8.12 -25.20
N GLY A 43 -18.89 8.54 -24.11
CA GLY A 43 -19.75 7.69 -23.28
C GLY A 43 -19.01 6.81 -22.28
N ALA A 44 -17.69 6.92 -22.15
CA ALA A 44 -16.93 6.17 -21.16
C ALA A 44 -17.32 6.58 -19.72
N ARG A 45 -17.14 5.63 -18.80
CA ARG A 45 -17.47 5.83 -17.39
C ARG A 45 -16.45 6.75 -16.75
N VAL A 46 -16.92 7.81 -16.10
CA VAL A 46 -16.09 8.73 -15.30
C VAL A 46 -16.42 8.57 -13.82
N MET A 47 -15.40 8.39 -13.01
CA MET A 47 -15.48 8.15 -11.56
C MET A 47 -14.45 9.02 -10.83
N PRO A 48 -14.59 9.23 -9.51
CA PRO A 48 -13.46 9.67 -8.70
C PRO A 48 -12.24 8.79 -8.97
N GLY A 49 -11.07 9.38 -9.12
CA GLY A 49 -9.85 8.62 -9.33
C GLY A 49 -9.53 7.72 -8.13
N LEU A 50 -8.86 6.59 -8.36
CA LEU A 50 -8.55 5.64 -7.30
C LEU A 50 -7.50 6.22 -6.34
N HIS A 51 -7.70 6.02 -5.04
CA HIS A 51 -6.72 6.31 -4.01
C HIS A 51 -6.31 5.01 -3.34
N ASP A 52 -5.03 4.66 -3.42
CA ASP A 52 -4.51 3.51 -2.68
C ASP A 52 -4.21 3.93 -1.23
N HIS A 53 -5.08 3.53 -0.30
CA HIS A 53 -5.00 4.00 1.09
C HIS A 53 -3.90 3.32 1.92
N HIS A 54 -3.15 2.37 1.35
CA HIS A 54 -2.02 1.73 2.02
C HIS A 54 -1.03 1.15 1.00
N ILE A 55 0.09 1.84 0.79
CA ILE A 55 1.14 1.41 -0.13
C ILE A 55 2.53 1.81 0.39
N HIS A 56 3.59 1.15 -0.07
CA HIS A 56 4.98 1.48 0.27
C HIS A 56 5.75 1.89 -0.99
N LEU A 57 5.69 3.17 -1.38
CA LEU A 57 6.12 3.65 -2.70
C LEU A 57 7.60 3.37 -2.99
N ARG A 58 8.48 3.67 -2.04
CA ARG A 58 9.93 3.42 -2.19
C ARG A 58 10.26 1.95 -2.26
N SER A 59 9.60 1.15 -1.41
CA SER A 59 9.78 -0.30 -1.41
C SER A 59 9.30 -0.90 -2.73
N LEU A 60 8.16 -0.43 -3.25
CA LEU A 60 7.61 -0.84 -4.54
C LEU A 60 8.56 -0.47 -5.68
N ALA A 61 9.02 0.78 -5.73
CA ALA A 61 9.97 1.24 -6.74
C ALA A 61 11.28 0.43 -6.70
N ALA A 62 11.75 0.04 -5.51
CA ALA A 62 12.94 -0.81 -5.39
C ALA A 62 12.75 -2.24 -5.93
N THR A 63 11.51 -2.73 -6.11
CA THR A 63 11.27 -4.07 -6.66
C THR A 63 11.50 -4.17 -8.16
N ALA A 64 11.49 -3.04 -8.89
CA ALA A 64 11.66 -3.00 -10.34
C ALA A 64 12.98 -3.64 -10.81
N ASP A 65 14.03 -3.52 -10.00
CA ASP A 65 15.37 -4.04 -10.28
C ASP A 65 15.72 -5.24 -9.38
N SER A 66 14.70 -5.96 -8.88
CA SER A 66 14.86 -7.06 -7.93
C SER A 66 14.26 -8.36 -8.44
N VAL A 67 14.84 -9.47 -7.99
CA VAL A 67 14.33 -10.82 -8.27
C VAL A 67 13.12 -11.08 -7.37
N ARG A 68 11.98 -11.46 -7.95
CA ARG A 68 10.84 -11.97 -7.19
C ARG A 68 11.19 -13.38 -6.69
N ALA A 69 11.52 -13.49 -5.41
CA ALA A 69 12.11 -14.66 -4.76
C ALA A 69 11.07 -15.59 -4.11
N GLY A 70 9.80 -15.44 -4.42
CA GLY A 70 8.73 -16.29 -3.88
C GLY A 70 7.55 -16.42 -4.84
N PRO A 71 6.45 -17.04 -4.39
CA PRO A 71 5.33 -17.35 -5.27
C PRO A 71 4.73 -16.09 -5.92
N PRO A 72 4.24 -16.18 -7.17
CA PRO A 72 4.25 -17.38 -8.01
C PRO A 72 5.56 -17.61 -8.77
N ALA A 73 6.54 -16.70 -8.70
CA ALA A 73 7.76 -16.78 -9.49
C ALA A 73 8.72 -17.90 -9.05
N ALA A 74 8.81 -18.16 -7.75
CA ALA A 74 9.53 -19.30 -7.18
C ALA A 74 8.60 -20.09 -6.26
N GLN A 75 8.44 -21.38 -6.52
CA GLN A 75 7.65 -22.32 -5.72
C GLN A 75 8.51 -23.42 -5.09
N GLY A 76 9.81 -23.43 -5.37
CA GLY A 76 10.77 -24.35 -4.76
C GLY A 76 12.20 -23.81 -4.75
N ILE A 77 13.06 -24.46 -3.96
CA ILE A 77 14.48 -24.09 -3.79
C ILE A 77 15.26 -24.05 -5.11
N ASP A 78 15.01 -24.98 -6.04
CA ASP A 78 15.74 -25.06 -7.31
C ASP A 78 15.35 -23.92 -8.25
N GLU A 79 14.06 -23.56 -8.30
CA GLU A 79 13.56 -22.40 -9.06
C GLU A 79 14.11 -21.09 -8.49
N LEU A 80 14.08 -20.93 -7.17
CA LEU A 80 14.68 -19.77 -6.49
C LEU A 80 16.17 -19.64 -6.82
N ARG A 81 16.91 -20.75 -6.72
CA ARG A 81 18.34 -20.78 -7.06
C ARG A 81 18.58 -20.39 -8.52
N GLY A 82 17.77 -20.91 -9.44
CA GLY A 82 17.85 -20.57 -10.87
C GLY A 82 17.66 -19.08 -11.11
N LEU A 83 16.56 -18.50 -10.60
CA LEU A 83 16.24 -17.08 -10.75
C LEU A 83 17.35 -16.17 -10.21
N LEU A 84 17.90 -16.49 -9.03
CA LEU A 84 18.98 -15.70 -8.43
C LEU A 84 20.28 -15.80 -9.25
N ARG A 85 20.61 -16.97 -9.78
CA ARG A 85 21.81 -17.18 -10.61
C ARG A 85 21.71 -16.49 -11.96
N ASP A 86 20.55 -16.58 -12.62
CA ASP A 86 20.32 -15.93 -13.90
C ASP A 86 20.41 -14.41 -13.76
N ALA A 87 19.80 -13.86 -12.71
CA ALA A 87 19.90 -12.43 -12.40
C ALA A 87 21.35 -12.02 -12.08
N ALA A 88 22.07 -12.81 -11.27
CA ALA A 88 23.48 -12.56 -10.97
C ALA A 88 24.34 -12.55 -12.25
N ALA A 89 24.14 -13.51 -13.16
CA ALA A 89 24.91 -13.61 -14.41
C ALA A 89 24.69 -12.42 -15.35
N ALA A 90 23.52 -11.78 -15.29
CA ALA A 90 23.19 -10.60 -16.10
C ALA A 90 23.75 -9.28 -15.55
N MET A 91 24.32 -9.28 -14.34
CA MET A 91 24.82 -8.07 -13.66
C MET A 91 26.35 -8.03 -13.62
N PRO A 92 26.97 -6.83 -13.65
CA PRO A 92 28.42 -6.70 -13.48
C PRO A 92 28.94 -7.40 -12.22
N PRO A 93 30.17 -7.97 -12.24
CA PRO A 93 30.75 -8.60 -11.07
C PRO A 93 30.78 -7.67 -9.84
N GLY A 94 30.44 -8.21 -8.67
CA GLY A 94 30.48 -7.49 -7.39
C GLY A 94 29.31 -6.56 -7.11
N THR A 95 28.34 -6.40 -8.03
CA THR A 95 27.11 -5.64 -7.75
C THR A 95 26.21 -6.36 -6.77
N TRP A 96 25.55 -5.62 -5.87
CA TRP A 96 24.56 -6.17 -4.95
C TRP A 96 23.35 -6.73 -5.69
N LEU A 97 23.04 -8.00 -5.44
CA LEU A 97 21.81 -8.62 -5.91
C LEU A 97 20.71 -8.45 -4.84
N ARG A 98 19.53 -8.01 -5.27
CA ARG A 98 18.35 -7.86 -4.41
C ARG A 98 17.24 -8.81 -4.84
N GLY A 99 16.74 -9.59 -3.90
CA GLY A 99 15.50 -10.34 -4.01
C GLY A 99 14.40 -9.75 -3.11
N PHE A 100 13.14 -10.02 -3.43
CA PHE A 100 11.99 -9.64 -2.60
C PHE A 100 10.87 -10.67 -2.68
N GLY A 101 9.94 -10.63 -1.72
CA GLY A 101 8.75 -11.48 -1.74
C GLY A 101 9.01 -12.94 -1.37
N TYR A 102 10.13 -13.24 -0.70
CA TYR A 102 10.43 -14.59 -0.23
C TYR A 102 9.41 -15.07 0.80
N HIS A 103 9.16 -16.38 0.84
CA HIS A 103 8.40 -17.06 1.87
C HIS A 103 8.97 -18.45 2.14
N GLU A 104 8.86 -18.92 3.38
CA GLU A 104 9.36 -20.23 3.82
C GLU A 104 8.72 -21.41 3.07
N SER A 105 7.54 -21.26 2.44
CA SER A 105 6.96 -22.31 1.60
C SER A 105 7.82 -22.67 0.38
N VAL A 106 8.79 -21.83 0.00
CA VAL A 106 9.69 -22.07 -1.13
C VAL A 106 10.84 -23.00 -0.74
N ALA A 107 11.52 -22.70 0.36
CA ALA A 107 12.75 -23.39 0.76
C ALA A 107 12.99 -23.42 2.28
N GLY A 108 11.98 -23.15 3.11
CA GLY A 108 12.10 -23.05 4.56
C GLY A 108 12.84 -21.79 5.03
N PRO A 109 13.26 -21.70 6.30
CA PRO A 109 14.13 -20.60 6.75
C PRO A 109 15.46 -20.62 5.99
N LEU A 110 15.83 -19.51 5.33
CA LEU A 110 17.12 -19.37 4.66
C LEU A 110 18.14 -18.71 5.58
N SER A 111 19.30 -19.33 5.74
CA SER A 111 20.50 -18.76 6.34
C SER A 111 21.45 -18.22 5.27
N ARG A 112 22.48 -17.51 5.71
CA ARG A 112 23.56 -17.04 4.84
C ARG A 112 24.30 -18.18 4.15
N ASP A 113 24.42 -19.34 4.80
CA ASP A 113 25.11 -20.51 4.28
C ASP A 113 24.29 -21.14 3.15
N ASP A 114 22.95 -21.17 3.30
CA ASP A 114 22.04 -21.61 2.23
C ASP A 114 22.16 -20.68 1.02
N LEU A 115 22.15 -19.36 1.23
CA LEU A 115 22.27 -18.37 0.18
C LEU A 115 23.64 -18.37 -0.51
N ASP A 116 24.71 -18.69 0.21
CA ASP A 116 26.05 -18.89 -0.37
C ASP A 116 26.06 -20.08 -1.35
N THR A 117 25.21 -21.10 -1.17
CA THR A 117 25.04 -22.17 -2.18
C THR A 117 24.35 -21.69 -3.46
N PHE A 118 23.57 -20.61 -3.39
CA PHE A 118 22.85 -20.06 -4.53
C PHE A 118 23.74 -19.11 -5.32
N VAL A 119 24.30 -18.10 -4.64
CA VAL A 119 25.14 -17.04 -5.19
C VAL A 119 26.23 -16.69 -4.18
N ALA A 120 27.48 -17.07 -4.46
CA ALA A 120 28.63 -16.85 -3.56
C ALA A 120 29.56 -15.70 -4.00
N ASP A 121 29.49 -15.29 -5.27
CA ASP A 121 30.45 -14.39 -5.91
C ASP A 121 30.18 -12.89 -5.67
N ARG A 122 29.05 -12.56 -5.02
CA ARG A 122 28.60 -11.19 -4.78
C ARG A 122 27.72 -11.08 -3.53
N PRO A 123 27.55 -9.88 -2.97
CA PRO A 123 26.55 -9.61 -1.95
C PRO A 123 25.12 -9.88 -2.46
N LEU A 124 24.37 -10.70 -1.73
CA LEU A 124 22.96 -10.98 -1.96
C LEU A 124 22.16 -10.64 -0.71
N ARG A 125 21.04 -9.93 -0.89
CA ARG A 125 20.00 -9.76 0.13
C ARG A 125 18.63 -10.09 -0.43
N ILE A 126 17.79 -10.78 0.33
CA ILE A 126 16.42 -11.12 -0.03
C ILE A 126 15.48 -10.59 1.05
N GLN A 127 14.43 -9.87 0.65
CA GLN A 127 13.38 -9.44 1.56
C GLN A 127 12.29 -10.53 1.66
N HIS A 128 11.93 -10.89 2.88
CA HIS A 128 10.73 -11.68 3.14
C HIS A 128 9.48 -10.88 2.78
N ARG A 129 8.42 -11.54 2.29
CA ARG A 129 7.19 -10.89 1.85
C ARG A 129 6.41 -10.16 2.95
N SER A 130 6.72 -10.41 4.22
CA SER A 130 6.17 -9.62 5.34
C SER A 130 6.82 -8.24 5.50
N GLY A 131 7.94 -7.98 4.79
CA GLY A 131 8.75 -6.78 4.96
C GLY A 131 9.56 -6.74 6.26
N ALA A 132 9.29 -7.63 7.22
CA ALA A 132 9.90 -7.62 8.54
C ALA A 132 11.29 -8.30 8.59
N LEU A 133 11.63 -9.14 7.62
CA LEU A 133 12.84 -9.94 7.62
C LEU A 133 13.65 -9.75 6.34
N TRP A 134 14.96 -9.56 6.51
CA TRP A 134 15.97 -9.65 5.45
C TRP A 134 16.85 -10.89 5.65
N MET A 135 17.20 -11.56 4.55
CA MET A 135 18.16 -12.68 4.53
C MET A 135 19.34 -12.32 3.65
N LEU A 136 20.55 -12.39 4.20
CA LEU A 136 21.80 -11.99 3.56
C LEU A 136 22.71 -13.22 3.39
N ASN A 137 23.42 -13.30 2.27
CA ASN A 137 24.49 -14.30 2.10
C ASN A 137 25.78 -13.88 2.82
N GLY A 138 26.77 -14.77 2.88
CA GLY A 138 28.04 -14.51 3.57
C GLY A 138 28.81 -13.31 2.98
N ALA A 139 28.74 -13.12 1.66
CA ALA A 139 29.36 -11.96 1.01
C ALA A 139 28.73 -10.62 1.44
N ALA A 140 27.40 -10.57 1.57
CA ALA A 140 26.68 -9.40 2.08
C ALA A 140 26.98 -9.13 3.55
N CYS A 141 27.00 -10.18 4.39
CA CYS A 141 27.37 -10.07 5.81
C CYS A 141 28.77 -9.46 5.99
N ARG A 142 29.76 -9.93 5.20
CA ARG A 142 31.12 -9.36 5.20
C ARG A 142 31.15 -7.90 4.74
N ALA A 143 30.40 -7.57 3.69
CA ALA A 143 30.40 -6.22 3.11
C ALA A 143 29.90 -5.13 4.09
N ILE A 144 29.00 -5.48 5.01
CA ILE A 144 28.45 -4.54 6.01
C ILE A 144 29.08 -4.72 7.40
N GLY A 145 30.02 -5.65 7.55
CA GLY A 145 30.64 -6.02 8.83
C GLY A 145 29.61 -6.51 9.84
N LEU A 146 28.69 -7.39 9.44
CA LEU A 146 27.57 -7.81 10.28
C LEU A 146 28.04 -8.58 11.53
N ASP A 147 29.05 -9.43 11.38
CA ASP A 147 29.53 -10.32 12.45
C ASP A 147 30.09 -9.51 13.64
N ASP A 148 30.70 -8.35 13.37
CA ASP A 148 31.34 -7.47 14.36
C ASP A 148 30.37 -6.56 15.14
N ARG A 149 29.05 -6.68 14.88
CA ARG A 149 28.04 -5.74 15.42
C ARG A 149 27.03 -6.44 16.32
N ASP A 150 26.94 -6.02 17.56
CA ASP A 150 25.89 -6.49 18.47
C ASP A 150 24.61 -5.66 18.28
N LEU A 151 23.64 -6.21 17.54
CA LEU A 151 22.40 -5.53 17.17
C LEU A 151 21.19 -6.44 17.46
N PRO A 152 20.12 -5.92 18.09
CA PRO A 152 19.00 -6.74 18.59
C PRO A 152 18.12 -7.38 17.50
N GLY A 153 18.25 -6.91 16.25
CA GLY A 153 17.55 -7.47 15.10
C GLY A 153 18.32 -8.58 14.38
N VAL A 154 19.59 -8.84 14.75
CA VAL A 154 20.43 -9.82 14.07
C VAL A 154 20.27 -11.18 14.75
N GLU A 155 19.76 -12.15 13.99
CA GLU A 155 19.71 -13.53 14.44
C GLU A 155 21.14 -14.12 14.45
N ARG A 156 21.50 -14.78 15.55
CA ARG A 156 22.82 -15.39 15.75
C ARG A 156 22.67 -16.87 16.10
N ASP A 157 23.62 -17.67 15.63
CA ASP A 157 23.69 -19.09 15.95
C ASP A 157 24.24 -19.35 17.35
N SER A 158 24.38 -20.63 17.72
CA SER A 158 24.90 -21.05 19.03
C SER A 158 26.38 -20.71 19.26
N ALA A 159 27.14 -20.40 18.20
CA ALA A 159 28.51 -19.92 18.27
C ALA A 159 28.59 -18.38 18.35
N GLY A 160 27.43 -17.70 18.33
CA GLY A 160 27.33 -16.25 18.37
C GLY A 160 27.57 -15.58 17.03
N LEU A 161 27.58 -16.31 15.92
CA LEU A 161 27.83 -15.79 14.57
C LEU A 161 26.52 -15.41 13.89
N ALA A 162 26.50 -14.33 13.08
CA ALA A 162 25.24 -13.88 12.48
C ALA A 162 24.76 -14.86 11.41
N THR A 163 23.51 -15.32 11.49
CA THR A 163 22.94 -16.28 10.52
C THR A 163 22.62 -15.64 9.18
N GLY A 164 22.70 -14.31 9.08
CA GLY A 164 22.29 -13.51 7.93
C GLY A 164 20.82 -13.10 7.94
N ARG A 165 20.05 -13.47 8.98
CA ARG A 165 18.65 -13.08 9.16
C ARG A 165 18.54 -11.84 10.04
N LEU A 166 17.92 -10.79 9.50
CA LEU A 166 17.82 -9.46 10.10
C LEU A 166 16.35 -9.04 10.23
N TRP A 167 15.85 -8.95 11.45
CA TRP A 167 14.47 -8.62 11.80
C TRP A 167 14.29 -7.13 12.09
N ARG A 168 13.33 -6.48 11.42
CA ARG A 168 12.98 -5.06 11.56
C ARG A 168 14.19 -4.12 11.36
N MET A 169 15.16 -4.51 10.53
CA MET A 169 16.39 -3.74 10.26
C MET A 169 16.41 -3.05 8.89
N ASP A 170 15.24 -2.77 8.30
CA ASP A 170 15.15 -2.21 6.94
C ASP A 170 15.89 -0.86 6.82
N SER A 171 15.62 0.07 7.75
CA SER A 171 16.26 1.39 7.80
C SER A 171 17.78 1.26 7.98
N TRP A 172 18.20 0.42 8.92
CA TRP A 172 19.63 0.19 9.20
C TRP A 172 20.37 -0.41 8.00
N LEU A 173 19.78 -1.39 7.33
CA LEU A 173 20.39 -2.03 6.16
C LEU A 173 20.45 -1.07 4.96
N ARG A 174 19.44 -0.20 4.80
CA ARG A 174 19.39 0.80 3.74
C ARG A 174 20.55 1.78 3.82
N ASP A 175 20.91 2.24 5.02
CA ASP A 175 21.99 3.21 5.22
C ASP A 175 23.40 2.64 4.92
N LEU A 176 23.54 1.32 4.93
CA LEU A 176 24.82 0.63 4.72
C LEU A 176 25.02 0.09 3.31
N VAL A 177 23.94 -0.10 2.55
CA VAL A 177 24.01 -0.69 1.22
C VAL A 177 23.98 0.42 0.17
N PRO A 178 24.95 0.50 -0.75
CA PRO A 178 24.89 1.41 -1.88
C PRO A 178 23.65 1.11 -2.71
N THR A 179 22.68 2.04 -2.73
CA THR A 179 21.49 1.90 -3.58
C THR A 179 21.42 3.05 -4.58
N THR A 180 21.20 2.72 -5.84
CA THR A 180 20.63 3.66 -6.80
C THR A 180 19.26 4.12 -6.25
N PRO A 181 18.95 5.42 -6.27
CA PRO A 181 17.62 5.89 -5.91
C PRO A 181 16.56 5.16 -6.73
N PRO A 182 15.52 4.59 -6.09
CA PRO A 182 14.53 3.79 -6.81
C PRO A 182 13.69 4.69 -7.73
N ASP A 183 13.33 4.18 -8.92
CA ASP A 183 12.57 4.94 -9.93
C ASP A 183 11.08 5.08 -9.53
N LEU A 184 10.80 6.10 -8.72
CA LEU A 184 9.44 6.50 -8.34
C LEU A 184 8.60 6.93 -9.55
N GLY A 185 9.23 7.42 -10.63
CA GLY A 185 8.54 7.83 -11.84
C GLY A 185 7.92 6.65 -12.58
N ARG A 186 8.61 5.50 -12.60
CA ARG A 186 8.04 4.26 -13.16
C ARG A 186 6.80 3.81 -12.38
N VAL A 187 6.85 3.85 -11.05
CA VAL A 187 5.68 3.54 -10.20
C VAL A 187 4.53 4.51 -10.50
N SER A 188 4.82 5.81 -10.53
CA SER A 188 3.82 6.84 -10.81
C SER A 188 3.13 6.67 -12.17
N ARG A 189 3.89 6.38 -13.23
CA ARG A 189 3.34 6.13 -14.58
C ARG A 189 2.47 4.88 -14.64
N LEU A 190 2.91 3.78 -14.03
CA LEU A 190 2.13 2.54 -13.96
C LEU A 190 0.83 2.72 -13.18
N ALA A 191 0.87 3.47 -12.07
CA ALA A 191 -0.31 3.77 -11.29
C ALA A 191 -1.28 4.71 -12.02
N ALA A 192 -0.76 5.72 -12.73
CA ALA A 192 -1.56 6.60 -13.58
C ALA A 192 -2.24 5.81 -14.71
N ALA A 193 -1.55 4.88 -15.35
CA ALA A 193 -2.14 3.97 -16.35
C ALA A 193 -3.22 3.04 -15.78
N ARG A 194 -3.35 2.96 -14.45
CA ARG A 194 -4.37 2.16 -13.74
C ARG A 194 -5.43 3.02 -13.04
N GLY A 195 -5.48 4.33 -13.30
CA GLY A 195 -6.52 5.20 -12.74
C GLY A 195 -6.24 5.72 -11.33
N VAL A 196 -5.03 5.51 -10.80
CA VAL A 196 -4.66 5.97 -9.45
C VAL A 196 -4.28 7.45 -9.49
N THR A 197 -5.01 8.25 -8.70
CA THR A 197 -4.80 9.68 -8.53
C THR A 197 -4.16 10.04 -7.19
N GLY A 198 -4.19 9.13 -6.22
CA GLY A 198 -3.64 9.36 -4.89
C GLY A 198 -3.07 8.11 -4.22
N PHE A 199 -2.10 8.33 -3.34
CA PHE A 199 -1.49 7.31 -2.50
C PHE A 199 -1.49 7.74 -1.04
N THR A 200 -1.62 6.78 -0.14
CA THR A 200 -1.21 6.91 1.24
C THR A 200 0.04 6.06 1.45
N ASP A 201 1.20 6.69 1.60
CA ASP A 201 2.44 5.95 1.89
C ASP A 201 2.44 5.52 3.36
N ALA A 202 2.44 4.21 3.58
CA ALA A 202 2.29 3.56 4.88
C ALA A 202 3.64 3.16 5.51
N THR A 203 4.76 3.66 4.98
CA THR A 203 6.09 3.30 5.47
C THR A 203 6.32 3.82 6.90
N PRO A 204 6.61 2.96 7.87
CA PRO A 204 6.79 3.37 9.26
C PRO A 204 8.12 4.09 9.48
N GLY A 205 8.12 5.09 10.36
CA GLY A 205 9.35 5.69 10.90
C GLY A 205 10.29 6.30 9.85
N MET A 206 9.75 6.83 8.75
CA MET A 206 10.57 7.53 7.74
C MET A 206 11.31 8.71 8.37
N ALA A 207 12.62 8.79 8.14
CA ALA A 207 13.41 9.96 8.53
C ALA A 207 13.02 11.20 7.70
N GLN A 208 13.29 12.40 8.24
CA GLN A 208 12.97 13.67 7.56
C GLN A 208 13.49 13.74 6.12
N SER A 209 14.73 13.29 5.87
CA SER A 209 15.30 13.30 4.50
C SER A 209 14.49 12.44 3.53
N SER A 210 13.96 11.30 3.98
CA SER A 210 13.15 10.42 3.13
C SER A 210 11.78 11.01 2.82
N VAL A 211 11.20 11.78 3.76
CA VAL A 211 9.95 12.53 3.57
C VAL A 211 10.20 13.71 2.63
N ASP A 212 11.27 14.48 2.84
CA ASP A 212 11.66 15.61 2.00
C ASP A 212 11.90 15.17 0.55
N ASP A 213 12.62 14.07 0.33
CA ASP A 213 12.83 13.48 -1.00
C ASP A 213 11.53 13.01 -1.66
N LEU A 214 10.54 12.50 -0.89
CA LEU A 214 9.27 12.05 -1.45
C LEU A 214 8.40 13.25 -1.86
N ALA A 215 8.37 14.30 -1.01
CA ALA A 215 7.75 15.57 -1.34
C ALA A 215 8.42 16.24 -2.55
N GLU A 216 9.74 16.14 -2.67
CA GLU A 216 10.50 16.59 -3.83
C GLU A 216 10.09 15.85 -5.10
N ALA A 217 9.94 14.52 -5.03
CA ALA A 217 9.49 13.74 -6.18
C ALA A 217 8.09 14.16 -6.66
N VAL A 218 7.16 14.48 -5.74
CA VAL A 218 5.84 15.03 -6.10
C VAL A 218 5.97 16.43 -6.71
N ARG A 219 6.78 17.30 -6.08
CA ARG A 219 7.01 18.68 -6.54
C ARG A 219 7.65 18.74 -7.93
N ALA A 220 8.58 17.84 -8.22
CA ALA A 220 9.26 17.74 -9.50
C ALA A 220 8.41 17.05 -10.58
N GLY A 221 7.21 16.56 -10.23
CA GLY A 221 6.35 15.81 -11.15
C GLY A 221 6.85 14.40 -11.48
N VAL A 222 7.85 13.90 -10.75
CA VAL A 222 8.28 12.49 -10.82
C VAL A 222 7.15 11.60 -10.32
N ILE A 223 6.50 12.00 -9.23
CA ILE A 223 5.22 11.44 -8.80
C ILE A 223 4.12 12.42 -9.22
N MET A 224 3.25 11.98 -10.12
CA MET A 224 2.13 12.78 -10.64
C MET A 224 0.94 12.80 -9.67
N GLN A 225 0.78 11.73 -8.88
CA GLN A 225 -0.27 11.52 -7.88
C GLN A 225 -0.15 12.44 -6.68
N ARG A 226 -1.28 12.59 -5.97
CA ARG A 226 -1.27 13.08 -4.58
C ARG A 226 -0.63 12.04 -3.67
N VAL A 227 0.13 12.46 -2.69
CA VAL A 227 0.78 11.60 -1.70
C VAL A 227 0.43 12.08 -0.30
N HIS A 228 -0.18 11.19 0.48
CA HIS A 228 -0.42 11.35 1.91
C HIS A 228 0.57 10.46 2.67
N CYS A 229 1.64 11.07 3.19
CA CYS A 229 2.76 10.35 3.79
C CYS A 229 2.52 10.15 5.28
N MET A 230 2.35 8.91 5.74
CA MET A 230 2.36 8.65 7.18
C MET A 230 3.71 9.08 7.78
N SER A 231 3.68 9.75 8.92
CA SER A 231 4.90 10.28 9.54
C SER A 231 4.75 10.45 11.04
N THR A 232 5.86 10.33 11.76
CA THR A 232 5.94 10.56 13.20
C THR A 232 5.81 12.05 13.54
N PRO A 233 5.51 12.41 14.80
CA PRO A 233 5.36 13.79 15.26
C PRO A 233 6.56 14.72 15.08
N ASP A 234 7.76 14.18 15.04
CA ASP A 234 9.01 14.94 14.87
C ASP A 234 9.28 15.34 13.42
N ILE A 235 8.56 14.78 12.45
CA ILE A 235 8.69 15.13 11.04
C ILE A 235 8.04 16.48 10.76
N ARG A 236 8.84 17.43 10.26
CA ARG A 236 8.36 18.72 9.76
C ARG A 236 7.67 18.53 8.40
N THR A 237 6.62 19.31 8.18
CA THR A 237 6.03 19.46 6.85
C THR A 237 7.08 20.05 5.90
N PRO A 238 7.41 19.39 4.77
CA PRO A 238 8.34 19.93 3.79
C PRO A 238 7.86 21.28 3.24
N ASP A 239 8.80 22.18 2.95
CA ASP A 239 8.49 23.52 2.43
C ASP A 239 7.79 23.44 1.05
N ALA A 240 6.76 24.26 0.83
CA ALA A 240 6.03 24.33 -0.44
C ALA A 240 6.41 25.58 -1.23
N PRO A 241 7.37 25.53 -2.18
CA PRO A 241 7.80 26.71 -2.93
C PRO A 241 6.98 27.01 -4.20
N ARG A 242 6.03 26.15 -4.61
CA ARG A 242 5.17 26.39 -5.80
C ARG A 242 3.69 26.24 -5.46
N ALA A 243 2.89 27.22 -5.86
CA ALA A 243 1.45 27.26 -5.60
C ALA A 243 0.65 26.18 -6.36
N ASP A 244 1.17 25.67 -7.48
CA ASP A 244 0.52 24.66 -8.35
C ASP A 244 0.73 23.21 -7.90
N THR A 245 1.66 22.96 -6.95
CA THR A 245 1.92 21.62 -6.40
C THR A 245 1.80 21.55 -4.88
N ALA A 246 1.53 22.68 -4.22
CA ALA A 246 1.51 22.78 -2.75
C ALA A 246 0.46 21.88 -2.08
N ASP A 247 -0.55 21.44 -2.83
CA ASP A 247 -1.68 20.63 -2.34
C ASP A 247 -1.55 19.13 -2.60
N ARG A 248 -0.49 18.67 -3.31
CA ARG A 248 -0.33 17.26 -3.70
C ARG A 248 0.49 16.42 -2.73
N PHE A 249 1.13 17.01 -1.73
CA PHE A 249 1.84 16.28 -0.67
C PHE A 249 1.33 16.71 0.70
N THR A 250 0.92 15.75 1.53
CA THR A 250 0.47 15.99 2.90
C THR A 250 1.07 14.97 3.86
N LEU A 251 1.20 15.36 5.13
CA LEU A 251 1.56 14.42 6.20
C LEU A 251 0.29 13.78 6.77
N GLY A 252 0.37 12.49 7.05
CA GLY A 252 -0.70 11.68 7.59
C GLY A 252 -0.47 11.19 9.02
N PRO A 253 -1.22 10.16 9.45
CA PRO A 253 -1.12 9.61 10.79
C PRO A 253 0.26 8.98 11.05
N THR A 254 0.57 8.78 12.32
CA THR A 254 1.77 8.06 12.76
C THR A 254 1.54 6.55 12.56
N LYS A 255 2.32 5.92 11.66
CA LYS A 255 2.29 4.48 11.47
C LYS A 255 2.93 3.75 12.66
N ILE A 256 2.19 2.88 13.31
CA ILE A 256 2.67 2.00 14.39
C ILE A 256 2.66 0.56 13.89
N LEU A 257 3.79 -0.13 14.08
CA LEU A 257 3.90 -1.57 13.85
C LEU A 257 3.86 -2.31 15.17
N LEU A 258 3.13 -3.42 15.19
CA LEU A 258 3.10 -4.37 16.31
C LEU A 258 3.70 -5.70 15.85
N ASP A 259 4.55 -6.27 16.69
CA ASP A 259 5.20 -7.56 16.51
C ASP A 259 4.74 -8.49 17.63
N ASP A 260 4.16 -9.65 17.31
CA ASP A 260 3.57 -10.55 18.31
C ASP A 260 4.58 -11.07 19.33
N ASP A 261 5.84 -11.27 18.93
CA ASP A 261 6.94 -11.70 19.80
C ASP A 261 7.49 -10.56 20.69
N ARG A 262 7.07 -9.32 20.43
CA ARG A 262 7.56 -8.09 21.08
C ARG A 262 6.44 -7.07 21.30
N LEU A 263 5.24 -7.53 21.61
CA LEU A 263 4.10 -6.63 21.81
C LEU A 263 4.42 -5.66 22.96
N PRO A 264 4.17 -4.35 22.78
CA PRO A 264 4.26 -3.40 23.89
C PRO A 264 3.22 -3.76 24.95
N THR A 265 3.51 -3.44 26.20
CA THR A 265 2.47 -3.47 27.23
C THR A 265 1.39 -2.43 26.90
N LEU A 266 0.16 -2.65 27.40
CA LEU A 266 -0.93 -1.70 27.20
C LEU A 266 -0.54 -0.25 27.60
N PRO A 267 0.08 0.00 28.78
CA PRO A 267 0.52 1.35 29.14
C PRO A 267 1.55 1.96 28.18
N GLU A 268 2.46 1.16 27.61
CA GLU A 268 3.45 1.64 26.63
C GLU A 268 2.79 2.02 25.30
N LEU A 269 1.84 1.22 24.82
CA LEU A 269 1.09 1.51 23.61
C LEU A 269 0.20 2.74 23.81
N THR A 270 -0.55 2.82 24.92
CA THR A 270 -1.35 3.99 25.31
C THR A 270 -0.49 5.25 25.36
N ALA A 271 0.71 5.18 25.96
CA ALA A 271 1.63 6.31 26.03
C ALA A 271 2.16 6.73 24.64
N THR A 272 2.41 5.77 23.75
CA THR A 272 2.83 6.01 22.37
C THR A 272 1.74 6.75 21.60
N ILE A 273 0.49 6.25 21.67
CA ILE A 273 -0.68 6.86 21.03
C ILE A 273 -0.92 8.27 21.58
N ALA A 274 -0.97 8.43 22.91
CA ALA A 274 -1.18 9.72 23.54
C ALA A 274 -0.07 10.74 23.21
N THR A 275 1.16 10.28 22.94
CA THR A 275 2.25 11.15 22.48
C THR A 275 2.01 11.67 21.07
N ALA A 276 1.56 10.82 20.14
CA ALA A 276 1.17 11.25 18.80
C ALA A 276 -0.02 12.23 18.85
N HIS A 277 -1.05 11.91 19.64
CA HIS A 277 -2.24 12.75 19.80
C HIS A 277 -1.93 14.13 20.40
N ARG A 278 -1.04 14.23 21.40
CA ARG A 278 -0.60 15.52 21.96
C ARG A 278 0.11 16.41 20.93
N ALA A 279 0.67 15.82 19.88
CA ALA A 279 1.23 16.52 18.74
C ALA A 279 0.19 16.79 17.61
N GLY A 280 -1.09 16.50 17.85
CA GLY A 280 -2.16 16.69 16.87
C GLY A 280 -2.14 15.68 15.72
N LYS A 281 -1.43 14.56 15.88
CA LYS A 281 -1.35 13.50 14.86
C LYS A 281 -2.15 12.27 15.28
N PRO A 282 -3.05 11.78 14.42
CA PRO A 282 -3.68 10.48 14.63
C PRO A 282 -2.68 9.33 14.44
N VAL A 283 -3.09 8.11 14.75
CA VAL A 283 -2.29 6.89 14.57
C VAL A 283 -2.90 5.93 13.57
N ALA A 284 -2.04 5.23 12.84
CA ALA A 284 -2.39 4.15 11.91
C ALA A 284 -1.70 2.88 12.39
N VAL A 285 -2.44 1.96 13.00
CA VAL A 285 -1.85 0.82 13.71
C VAL A 285 -1.99 -0.46 12.89
N HIS A 286 -0.88 -1.11 12.59
CA HIS A 286 -0.84 -2.43 11.93
C HIS A 286 -1.41 -3.51 12.86
N CYS A 287 -2.56 -4.07 12.49
CA CYS A 287 -3.22 -5.14 13.23
C CYS A 287 -3.57 -6.30 12.29
N VAL A 288 -2.77 -7.36 12.35
CA VAL A 288 -2.98 -8.60 11.59
C VAL A 288 -3.37 -9.79 12.46
N THR A 289 -3.27 -9.66 13.79
CA THR A 289 -3.69 -10.69 14.75
C THR A 289 -4.76 -10.18 15.71
N ARG A 290 -5.52 -11.11 16.30
CA ARG A 290 -6.56 -10.77 17.28
C ARG A 290 -5.99 -10.02 18.48
N ILE A 291 -4.81 -10.42 18.96
CA ILE A 291 -4.16 -9.79 20.13
C ILE A 291 -3.77 -8.34 19.80
N GLN A 292 -3.15 -8.11 18.64
CA GLN A 292 -2.80 -6.76 18.17
C GLN A 292 -4.01 -5.86 18.08
N LEU A 293 -5.12 -6.38 17.55
CA LEU A 293 -6.37 -5.62 17.46
C LEU A 293 -6.90 -5.23 18.84
N ILE A 294 -7.06 -6.19 19.75
CA ILE A 294 -7.64 -5.95 21.08
C ILE A 294 -6.79 -4.97 21.89
N ILE A 295 -5.47 -5.16 21.94
CA ILE A 295 -4.60 -4.24 22.70
C ILE A 295 -4.64 -2.83 22.12
N THR A 296 -4.74 -2.70 20.79
CA THR A 296 -4.85 -1.41 20.13
C THR A 296 -6.18 -0.72 20.43
N MET A 297 -7.29 -1.45 20.36
CA MET A 297 -8.62 -0.91 20.70
C MET A 297 -8.63 -0.37 22.13
N THR A 298 -8.12 -1.15 23.09
CA THR A 298 -8.03 -0.71 24.49
C THR A 298 -7.09 0.48 24.66
N ALA A 299 -5.94 0.50 23.99
CA ALA A 299 -4.99 1.62 24.07
C ALA A 299 -5.55 2.92 23.47
N LEU A 300 -6.31 2.81 22.38
CA LEU A 300 -7.02 3.94 21.76
C LEU A 300 -8.11 4.49 22.68
N GLU A 301 -8.90 3.64 23.33
CA GLU A 301 -9.89 4.07 24.34
C GLU A 301 -9.23 4.79 25.52
N GLU A 302 -8.12 4.25 26.04
CA GLU A 302 -7.41 4.85 27.18
C GLU A 302 -6.73 6.17 26.83
N ALA A 303 -6.17 6.29 25.62
CA ALA A 303 -5.53 7.52 25.15
C ALA A 303 -6.55 8.60 24.74
N GLY A 304 -7.77 8.18 24.38
CA GLY A 304 -8.80 9.00 23.75
C GLY A 304 -8.65 8.99 22.24
N ILE A 305 -9.73 8.66 21.53
CA ILE A 305 -9.71 8.49 20.07
C ILE A 305 -9.74 9.85 19.37
N LEU A 306 -8.82 10.05 18.43
CA LEU A 306 -8.70 11.25 17.61
C LEU A 306 -9.27 10.97 16.19
N PRO A 307 -9.98 11.93 15.56
CA PRO A 307 -10.34 11.80 14.15
C PRO A 307 -9.11 11.53 13.28
N GLY A 308 -9.19 10.49 12.46
CA GLY A 308 -8.08 10.00 11.63
C GLY A 308 -7.30 8.82 12.23
N ASP A 309 -7.56 8.44 13.49
CA ASP A 309 -7.07 7.18 14.05
C ASP A 309 -7.66 6.02 13.24
N ARG A 310 -6.85 5.04 12.90
CA ARG A 310 -7.28 3.93 12.03
C ARG A 310 -6.54 2.63 12.29
N ILE A 311 -7.21 1.54 11.96
CA ILE A 311 -6.63 0.19 11.96
C ILE A 311 -6.20 -0.16 10.55
N GLU A 312 -4.94 -0.56 10.42
CA GLU A 312 -4.36 -1.04 9.17
C GLU A 312 -4.48 -2.56 9.10
N HIS A 313 -4.84 -3.05 7.92
CA HIS A 313 -5.15 -4.45 7.60
C HIS A 313 -6.46 -4.94 8.20
N GLY A 314 -6.54 -5.00 9.53
CA GLY A 314 -7.63 -5.67 10.22
C GLY A 314 -7.77 -7.12 9.72
N ALA A 315 -6.64 -7.85 9.64
CA ALA A 315 -6.66 -9.18 9.03
C ALA A 315 -7.49 -10.18 9.85
N MET A 316 -7.58 -10.00 11.18
CA MET A 316 -8.31 -10.85 12.10
C MET A 316 -9.24 -10.00 12.97
N VAL A 317 -10.53 -9.95 12.60
CA VAL A 317 -11.53 -9.13 13.31
C VAL A 317 -12.67 -10.02 13.84
N PRO A 318 -12.70 -10.28 15.14
CA PRO A 318 -13.83 -10.99 15.76
C PRO A 318 -15.12 -10.18 15.68
N GLU A 319 -16.25 -10.87 15.56
CA GLU A 319 -17.58 -10.25 15.42
C GLU A 319 -17.94 -9.37 16.63
N GLU A 320 -17.49 -9.76 17.83
CA GLU A 320 -17.67 -9.00 19.06
C GLU A 320 -17.03 -7.60 19.02
N CYS A 321 -16.05 -7.37 18.13
CA CYS A 321 -15.39 -6.08 17.97
C CYS A 321 -16.18 -5.09 17.10
N PHE A 322 -17.21 -5.53 16.35
CA PHE A 322 -17.86 -4.69 15.35
C PHE A 322 -18.57 -3.47 15.96
N ALA A 323 -19.16 -3.62 17.15
CA ALA A 323 -19.81 -2.52 17.85
C ALA A 323 -18.82 -1.40 18.17
N TRP A 324 -17.64 -1.77 18.66
CA TRP A 324 -16.58 -0.83 18.99
C TRP A 324 -16.19 0.06 17.80
N PHE A 325 -16.01 -0.53 16.61
CA PHE A 325 -15.65 0.22 15.42
C PHE A 325 -16.75 1.20 14.98
N ARG A 326 -18.01 0.81 15.08
CA ARG A 326 -19.14 1.70 14.79
C ARG A 326 -19.22 2.86 15.77
N ASP A 327 -19.17 2.55 17.06
CA ASP A 327 -19.41 3.51 18.13
C ASP A 327 -18.30 4.58 18.19
N HIS A 328 -17.08 4.20 17.80
CA HIS A 328 -15.91 5.09 17.77
C HIS A 328 -15.59 5.66 16.38
N ALA A 329 -16.27 5.21 15.32
CA ALA A 329 -16.03 5.59 13.93
C ALA A 329 -14.55 5.44 13.49
N VAL A 330 -13.84 4.45 14.03
CA VAL A 330 -12.44 4.14 13.64
C VAL A 330 -12.46 3.25 12.39
N PRO A 331 -11.92 3.69 11.24
CA PRO A 331 -11.93 2.90 10.03
C PRO A 331 -10.90 1.76 10.04
N ILE A 332 -11.23 0.70 9.30
CA ILE A 332 -10.28 -0.36 8.92
C ILE A 332 -9.85 -0.13 7.47
N ILE A 333 -8.55 -0.07 7.23
CA ILE A 333 -7.95 -0.02 5.90
C ILE A 333 -7.46 -1.42 5.53
N THR A 334 -8.28 -2.17 4.81
CA THR A 334 -8.02 -3.59 4.50
C THR A 334 -7.35 -3.80 3.14
N GLN A 335 -6.93 -5.03 2.84
CA GLN A 335 -6.27 -5.42 1.58
C GLN A 335 -7.01 -6.62 0.97
N PRO A 336 -8.03 -6.37 0.13
CA PRO A 336 -8.90 -7.43 -0.37
C PRO A 336 -8.19 -8.50 -1.20
N ASN A 337 -7.03 -8.18 -1.79
CA ASN A 337 -6.20 -9.05 -2.60
C ASN A 337 -5.50 -10.16 -1.79
N PHE A 338 -5.14 -9.93 -0.53
CA PHE A 338 -4.42 -10.93 0.27
C PHE A 338 -5.12 -12.28 0.43
N PRO A 339 -6.42 -12.37 0.78
CA PRO A 339 -7.09 -13.66 0.85
C PRO A 339 -7.14 -14.38 -0.50
N LEU A 340 -7.01 -13.68 -1.64
CA LEU A 340 -6.91 -14.30 -2.96
C LEU A 340 -5.49 -14.81 -3.22
N GLU A 341 -4.50 -13.93 -3.04
CA GLU A 341 -3.08 -14.22 -3.28
C GLU A 341 -2.52 -15.32 -2.36
N ARG A 342 -3.08 -15.45 -1.14
CA ARG A 342 -2.51 -16.26 -0.05
C ARG A 342 -3.50 -17.30 0.49
N ALA A 343 -4.54 -17.64 -0.27
CA ALA A 343 -5.60 -18.56 0.16
C ALA A 343 -5.07 -19.91 0.68
N GLU A 344 -4.11 -20.51 -0.04
CA GLU A 344 -3.47 -21.77 0.35
C GLU A 344 -2.76 -21.66 1.68
N GLN A 345 -1.92 -20.63 1.82
CA GLN A 345 -1.15 -20.39 3.03
C GLN A 345 -2.07 -20.21 4.23
N TYR A 346 -3.09 -19.34 4.14
CA TYR A 346 -3.98 -19.11 5.26
C TYR A 346 -4.71 -20.37 5.70
N ARG A 347 -5.07 -21.25 4.76
CA ARG A 347 -5.68 -22.53 5.11
C ARG A 347 -4.73 -23.49 5.82
N THR A 348 -3.43 -23.40 5.57
CA THR A 348 -2.41 -24.22 6.24
C THR A 348 -1.97 -23.64 7.59
N GLU A 349 -1.82 -22.32 7.68
CA GLU A 349 -1.17 -21.65 8.82
C GLU A 349 -2.16 -21.07 9.84
N VAL A 350 -3.39 -20.74 9.44
CA VAL A 350 -4.39 -20.17 10.35
C VAL A 350 -5.27 -21.31 10.91
N PRO A 351 -5.37 -21.47 12.25
CA PRO A 351 -6.21 -22.48 12.87
C PRO A 351 -7.66 -22.42 12.40
N ASP A 352 -8.29 -23.59 12.30
CA ASP A 352 -9.64 -23.75 11.75
C ASP A 352 -10.69 -22.86 12.42
N GLU A 353 -10.56 -22.69 13.74
CA GLU A 353 -11.40 -21.86 14.62
C GLU A 353 -11.19 -20.35 14.44
N GLU A 354 -10.04 -19.93 13.91
CA GLU A 354 -9.69 -18.52 13.69
C GLU A 354 -10.06 -18.05 12.29
N ARG A 355 -10.05 -18.95 11.29
CA ARG A 355 -10.37 -18.62 9.88
C ARG A 355 -11.67 -17.85 9.66
N PRO A 356 -12.77 -18.02 10.42
CA PRO A 356 -13.97 -17.20 10.25
C PRO A 356 -13.74 -15.70 10.44
N ASP A 357 -12.71 -15.29 11.20
CA ASP A 357 -12.38 -13.89 11.47
C ASP A 357 -11.39 -13.29 10.48
N LEU A 358 -10.87 -14.12 9.58
CA LEU A 358 -9.81 -13.75 8.66
C LEU A 358 -10.36 -12.95 7.46
N TRP A 359 -9.79 -11.77 7.23
CA TRP A 359 -10.05 -10.88 6.08
C TRP A 359 -11.55 -10.59 5.83
N ARG A 360 -12.31 -10.41 6.91
CA ARG A 360 -13.72 -10.00 6.83
C ARG A 360 -13.85 -8.71 6.02
N LEU A 361 -14.84 -8.65 5.15
CA LEU A 361 -15.16 -7.45 4.38
C LEU A 361 -16.67 -7.31 4.25
N GLY A 362 -17.32 -8.34 3.70
CA GLY A 362 -18.77 -8.35 3.53
C GLY A 362 -19.51 -8.25 4.86
N THR A 363 -19.06 -8.96 5.91
CA THR A 363 -19.69 -8.88 7.23
C THR A 363 -19.41 -7.56 7.94
N LEU A 364 -18.17 -7.04 7.89
CA LEU A 364 -17.84 -5.71 8.42
C LEU A 364 -18.70 -4.62 7.78
N ARG A 365 -18.80 -4.61 6.45
CA ARG A 365 -19.62 -3.64 5.70
C ARG A 365 -21.11 -3.78 6.02
N SER A 366 -21.62 -5.01 6.08
CA SER A 366 -23.02 -5.27 6.45
C SER A 366 -23.34 -4.84 7.88
N ALA A 367 -22.34 -4.91 8.77
CA ALA A 367 -22.42 -4.45 10.15
C ALA A 367 -22.19 -2.95 10.31
N GLY A 368 -22.03 -2.17 9.24
CA GLY A 368 -21.84 -0.72 9.28
C GLY A 368 -20.46 -0.27 9.77
N VAL A 369 -19.46 -1.15 9.79
CA VAL A 369 -18.08 -0.77 10.12
C VAL A 369 -17.50 0.07 8.97
N PRO A 370 -16.86 1.22 9.26
CA PRO A 370 -16.18 2.03 8.25
C PRO A 370 -14.96 1.26 7.70
N VAL A 371 -14.94 1.00 6.39
CA VAL A 371 -13.87 0.24 5.73
C VAL A 371 -13.47 0.93 4.42
N ALA A 372 -12.16 1.02 4.19
CA ALA A 372 -11.54 1.39 2.92
C ALA A 372 -10.46 0.37 2.55
N ALA A 373 -9.85 0.49 1.37
CA ALA A 373 -8.87 -0.47 0.90
C ALA A 373 -7.55 0.15 0.40
N GLY A 374 -6.48 -0.64 0.52
CA GLY A 374 -5.21 -0.41 -0.16
C GLY A 374 -4.66 -1.72 -0.73
N THR A 375 -3.58 -1.63 -1.50
CA THR A 375 -2.93 -2.82 -2.09
C THR A 375 -1.85 -3.43 -1.21
N ASP A 376 -1.28 -2.61 -0.31
CA ASP A 376 -0.07 -2.91 0.46
C ASP A 376 1.13 -3.30 -0.42
N ALA A 377 1.19 -2.75 -1.65
CA ALA A 377 2.30 -3.03 -2.54
C ALA A 377 3.63 -2.49 -1.98
N PRO A 378 4.74 -3.23 -2.11
CA PRO A 378 4.91 -4.44 -2.93
C PRO A 378 4.63 -5.77 -2.21
N PHE A 379 4.08 -5.75 -1.00
CA PHE A 379 3.74 -6.97 -0.27
C PHE A 379 2.50 -7.66 -0.84
N GLY A 380 1.57 -6.88 -1.40
CA GLY A 380 0.54 -7.31 -2.34
C GLY A 380 0.82 -6.89 -3.78
N ASP A 381 -0.05 -7.30 -4.71
CA ASP A 381 0.01 -6.82 -6.10
C ASP A 381 -0.31 -5.31 -6.21
N PRO A 382 0.49 -4.51 -6.94
CA PRO A 382 0.28 -3.06 -7.07
C PRO A 382 -0.90 -2.67 -7.98
N ASP A 383 -1.61 -3.62 -8.58
CA ASP A 383 -2.77 -3.32 -9.42
C ASP A 383 -4.07 -3.22 -8.58
N PRO A 384 -4.65 -2.01 -8.41
CA PRO A 384 -5.86 -1.84 -7.61
C PRO A 384 -7.06 -2.57 -8.24
N TRP A 385 -7.09 -2.81 -9.55
CA TRP A 385 -8.17 -3.55 -10.19
C TRP A 385 -8.20 -5.01 -9.74
N LEU A 386 -7.05 -5.61 -9.44
CA LEU A 386 -6.97 -6.95 -8.85
C LEU A 386 -7.49 -6.97 -7.41
N ALA A 387 -7.24 -5.93 -6.62
CA ALA A 387 -7.80 -5.79 -5.29
C ALA A 387 -9.33 -5.59 -5.33
N ILE A 388 -9.83 -4.75 -6.23
CA ILE A 388 -11.28 -4.53 -6.45
C ILE A 388 -11.94 -5.85 -6.87
N HIS A 389 -11.32 -6.60 -7.79
CA HIS A 389 -11.77 -7.93 -8.18
C HIS A 389 -11.86 -8.89 -6.99
N ALA A 390 -10.81 -8.95 -6.17
CA ALA A 390 -10.75 -9.83 -5.01
C ALA A 390 -11.81 -9.48 -3.95
N ALA A 391 -12.16 -8.19 -3.81
CA ALA A 391 -13.26 -7.75 -2.95
C ALA A 391 -14.64 -8.22 -3.45
N ALA A 392 -14.83 -8.27 -4.77
CA ALA A 392 -16.10 -8.57 -5.41
C ALA A 392 -16.30 -10.04 -5.81
N THR A 393 -15.29 -10.90 -5.59
CA THR A 393 -15.26 -12.27 -6.09
C THR A 393 -15.18 -13.28 -4.95
N CYS A 394 -16.02 -14.32 -5.02
CA CYS A 394 -15.92 -15.46 -4.12
C CYS A 394 -14.79 -16.38 -4.60
N HIS A 395 -13.84 -16.71 -3.73
CA HIS A 395 -12.70 -17.57 -4.04
C HIS A 395 -12.32 -18.42 -2.82
N SER A 396 -11.31 -19.29 -2.96
CA SER A 396 -10.94 -20.26 -1.91
C SER A 396 -10.54 -19.62 -0.57
N GLY A 397 -10.07 -18.38 -0.58
CA GLY A 397 -9.74 -17.59 0.62
C GLY A 397 -10.77 -16.54 1.02
N ARG A 398 -11.89 -16.40 0.29
CA ARG A 398 -12.98 -15.45 0.63
C ARG A 398 -14.34 -16.09 0.37
N ALA A 399 -15.07 -16.33 1.45
CA ALA A 399 -16.43 -16.85 1.39
C ALA A 399 -17.40 -15.82 0.78
N ARG A 400 -18.53 -16.30 0.25
CA ARG A 400 -19.53 -15.46 -0.43
C ARG A 400 -20.08 -14.33 0.45
N ASN A 401 -20.31 -14.58 1.73
CA ASN A 401 -20.78 -13.57 2.69
C ASN A 401 -19.71 -12.51 3.02
N GLU A 402 -18.44 -12.77 2.68
CA GLU A 402 -17.33 -11.83 2.83
C GLU A 402 -16.99 -11.09 1.53
N THR A 403 -17.78 -11.28 0.47
CA THR A 403 -17.70 -10.50 -0.78
C THR A 403 -18.62 -9.29 -0.72
N VAL A 404 -18.30 -8.25 -1.49
CA VAL A 404 -19.16 -7.07 -1.68
C VAL A 404 -19.57 -6.93 -3.15
N SER A 405 -20.54 -6.06 -3.45
CA SER A 405 -20.88 -5.79 -4.85
C SER A 405 -19.72 -5.09 -5.58
N PRO A 406 -19.60 -5.19 -6.91
CA PRO A 406 -18.53 -4.51 -7.63
C PRO A 406 -18.53 -2.98 -7.46
N ALA A 407 -19.71 -2.37 -7.32
CA ALA A 407 -19.84 -0.95 -7.02
C ALA A 407 -19.25 -0.60 -5.64
N VAL A 408 -19.56 -1.40 -4.61
CA VAL A 408 -19.00 -1.21 -3.27
C VAL A 408 -17.49 -1.49 -3.26
N ALA A 409 -17.01 -2.47 -4.03
CA ALA A 409 -15.57 -2.74 -4.15
C ALA A 409 -14.79 -1.55 -4.72
N LEU A 410 -15.37 -0.82 -5.68
CA LEU A 410 -14.80 0.42 -6.22
C LEU A 410 -14.79 1.54 -5.18
N GLU A 411 -15.89 1.71 -4.45
CA GLU A 411 -16.02 2.74 -3.40
C GLU A 411 -14.91 2.66 -2.34
N LEU A 412 -14.38 1.47 -2.05
CA LEU A 412 -13.27 1.28 -1.10
C LEU A 412 -12.00 2.08 -1.45
N PHE A 413 -11.85 2.50 -2.72
CA PHE A 413 -10.72 3.28 -3.23
C PHE A 413 -11.09 4.72 -3.59
N HIS A 414 -12.34 5.16 -3.35
CA HIS A 414 -12.80 6.51 -3.69
C HIS A 414 -12.71 7.50 -2.52
N GLY A 415 -12.22 7.05 -1.36
CA GLY A 415 -12.04 7.85 -0.16
C GLY A 415 -11.15 9.09 -0.34
N PHE A 416 -11.23 10.02 0.60
CA PHE A 416 -10.21 11.07 0.76
C PHE A 416 -8.97 10.51 1.47
N ALA A 417 -7.84 11.19 1.35
CA ALA A 417 -6.60 10.71 1.95
C ALA A 417 -6.62 10.71 3.49
N ASP A 418 -7.22 11.76 4.06
CA ASP A 418 -7.41 12.03 5.49
C ASP A 418 -8.70 11.41 6.06
N ASP A 419 -9.70 11.16 5.21
CA ASP A 419 -10.89 10.36 5.54
C ASP A 419 -11.15 9.28 4.46
N PRO A 420 -10.50 8.11 4.57
CA PRO A 420 -10.58 7.04 3.58
C PRO A 420 -11.99 6.47 3.36
N THR A 421 -12.92 6.69 4.29
CA THR A 421 -14.25 6.06 4.22
C THR A 421 -15.33 6.99 3.69
N VAL A 422 -15.00 8.26 3.51
CA VAL A 422 -15.87 9.24 2.85
C VAL A 422 -15.52 9.28 1.36
N SER A 423 -16.38 8.70 0.53
CA SER A 423 -16.19 8.70 -0.92
C SER A 423 -16.28 10.11 -1.51
N ARG A 424 -15.32 10.43 -2.38
CA ARG A 424 -15.38 11.59 -3.26
C ARG A 424 -16.56 11.50 -4.21
N THR A 425 -17.12 12.63 -4.61
CA THR A 425 -18.23 12.70 -5.56
C THR A 425 -17.92 13.65 -6.72
N ILE A 426 -18.50 13.38 -7.88
CA ILE A 426 -18.39 14.26 -9.05
C ILE A 426 -19.46 15.36 -8.92
N THR A 427 -19.12 16.42 -8.19
CA THR A 427 -19.98 17.59 -7.96
C THR A 427 -19.14 18.88 -7.97
N PRO A 428 -19.72 20.04 -8.31
CA PRO A 428 -19.02 21.32 -8.22
C PRO A 428 -18.44 21.55 -6.82
N GLY A 429 -17.16 21.94 -6.75
CA GLY A 429 -16.40 22.12 -5.51
C GLY A 429 -15.58 20.91 -5.08
N ALA A 430 -15.83 19.72 -5.64
CA ALA A 430 -15.02 18.53 -5.36
C ALA A 430 -13.67 18.56 -6.12
N PRO A 431 -12.63 17.86 -5.64
CA PRO A 431 -11.36 17.73 -6.36
C PRO A 431 -11.56 17.14 -7.76
N ALA A 432 -10.89 17.71 -8.76
CA ALA A 432 -10.87 17.21 -10.13
C ALA A 432 -9.85 16.06 -10.32
N ASP A 433 -9.90 15.09 -9.41
CA ASP A 433 -9.13 13.86 -9.47
C ASP A 433 -10.03 12.74 -9.99
N LEU A 434 -9.93 12.43 -11.26
CA LEU A 434 -10.89 11.60 -12.00
C LEU A 434 -10.19 10.47 -12.76
N VAL A 435 -10.90 9.37 -12.94
CA VAL A 435 -10.51 8.29 -13.84
C VAL A 435 -11.60 8.07 -14.89
N VAL A 436 -11.18 7.85 -16.13
CA VAL A 436 -12.05 7.49 -17.26
C VAL A 436 -11.77 6.04 -17.62
N VAL A 437 -12.78 5.17 -17.53
CA VAL A 437 -12.65 3.74 -17.81
C VAL A 437 -13.66 3.28 -18.86
N ARG A 438 -13.24 2.34 -19.73
CA ARG A 438 -14.14 1.65 -20.68
C ARG A 438 -14.56 0.29 -20.14
N ALA A 439 -15.13 0.30 -18.93
CA ALA A 439 -15.57 -0.91 -18.25
C ALA A 439 -16.77 -0.60 -17.36
N THR A 440 -17.67 -1.57 -17.24
CA THR A 440 -18.69 -1.58 -16.19
C THR A 440 -18.11 -2.13 -14.88
N PRO A 441 -18.75 -1.89 -13.72
CA PRO A 441 -18.36 -2.54 -12.48
C PRO A 441 -18.31 -4.07 -12.58
N ASP A 442 -19.21 -4.70 -13.34
CA ASP A 442 -19.19 -6.15 -13.55
C ASP A 442 -17.98 -6.60 -14.38
N ASP A 443 -17.57 -5.83 -15.40
CA ASP A 443 -16.35 -6.12 -16.16
C ASP A 443 -15.10 -6.07 -15.27
N ILE A 444 -15.06 -5.14 -14.29
CA ILE A 444 -13.97 -5.05 -13.30
C ILE A 444 -13.92 -6.29 -12.41
N ARG A 445 -15.08 -6.83 -12.03
CA ARG A 445 -15.14 -8.11 -11.31
C ARG A 445 -14.73 -9.27 -12.21
N ASP A 446 -15.19 -9.35 -13.45
CA ASP A 446 -15.03 -10.59 -14.23
C ASP A 446 -13.70 -10.64 -15.02
N HIS A 447 -13.14 -9.47 -15.36
CA HIS A 447 -11.98 -9.31 -16.24
C HIS A 447 -11.02 -8.19 -15.77
N PRO A 448 -10.47 -8.26 -14.54
CA PRO A 448 -9.71 -7.15 -13.95
C PRO A 448 -8.41 -6.79 -14.68
N THR A 449 -7.83 -7.70 -15.45
CA THR A 449 -6.61 -7.45 -16.24
C THR A 449 -6.88 -6.83 -17.61
N ALA A 450 -8.16 -6.73 -18.02
CA ALA A 450 -8.59 -6.17 -19.29
C ALA A 450 -9.16 -4.74 -19.15
N ILE A 451 -9.04 -4.14 -17.96
CA ILE A 451 -9.61 -2.81 -17.69
C ILE A 451 -8.81 -1.74 -18.42
N GLU A 452 -9.46 -1.16 -19.43
CA GLU A 452 -8.92 -0.03 -20.18
C GLU A 452 -9.20 1.28 -19.43
N VAL A 453 -8.14 1.88 -18.90
CA VAL A 453 -8.15 3.24 -18.38
C VAL A 453 -7.85 4.19 -19.53
N ALA A 454 -8.87 4.85 -20.05
CA ALA A 454 -8.72 5.77 -21.17
C ALA A 454 -8.03 7.08 -20.76
N ALA A 455 -8.24 7.52 -19.51
CA ALA A 455 -7.56 8.70 -18.97
C ALA A 455 -7.49 8.67 -17.43
N THR A 456 -6.42 9.27 -16.90
CA THR A 456 -6.30 9.60 -15.48
C THR A 456 -6.01 11.08 -15.36
N ILE A 457 -6.80 11.77 -14.55
CA ILE A 457 -6.83 13.23 -14.43
C ILE A 457 -6.59 13.57 -12.96
N ILE A 458 -5.65 14.47 -12.70
CA ILE A 458 -5.31 14.93 -11.34
C ILE A 458 -5.37 16.45 -11.34
N GLY A 459 -6.19 17.01 -10.46
CA GLY A 459 -6.42 18.45 -10.39
C GLY A 459 -6.91 19.06 -11.71
N GLY A 460 -7.66 18.31 -12.51
CA GLY A 460 -8.13 18.76 -13.83
C GLY A 460 -7.03 18.82 -14.90
N VAL A 461 -5.93 18.08 -14.72
CA VAL A 461 -4.86 17.92 -15.70
C VAL A 461 -4.71 16.43 -16.04
N PRO A 462 -4.78 16.03 -17.32
CA PRO A 462 -4.50 14.65 -17.72
C PRO A 462 -3.03 14.27 -17.44
N VAL A 463 -2.85 13.19 -16.68
CA VAL A 463 -1.52 12.58 -16.39
C VAL A 463 -1.33 11.24 -17.12
N HIS A 464 -2.41 10.70 -17.67
CA HIS A 464 -2.41 9.54 -18.56
C HIS A 464 -3.55 9.68 -19.57
N LEU A 465 -3.26 9.34 -20.83
CA LEU A 465 -4.20 9.21 -21.95
C LEU A 465 -3.77 7.96 -22.74
N ALA A 466 -4.70 7.05 -23.03
CA ALA A 466 -4.44 5.79 -23.72
C ALA A 466 -4.35 5.91 -25.25
#